data_AF-A0A225E1Q2-F1
#
_entry.id   AF-A0A225E1Q2-F1
#
_cell.length_a   1.000
_cell.length_b   1.000
_cell.length_c   1.000
_cell.angle_alpha   90.00
_cell.angle_beta   90.00
_cell.angle_gamma   90.00
#
_symmetry.space_group_name_H-M   'P 1'
#
loop_
_entity.id
_entity.type
_entity.pdbx_description
1 polymer ?
#
loop_
_entity_poly.entity_id
_entity_poly.type
_entity_poly.pdbx_seq_one_letter_code
_entity_poly.pdbx_strand_id
1 'polypeptide(L)'
;MNHLAALEQTGHRFVISDLTRTECLVPVFGPGNGQRLSDFFRFFHGANLRTISLTAAMHIRAGAIRGGHTYPAIPPAQPRRYGLADALHLAAAIESGCDVFLTNDNQLANFQDITVEELP
;
A
#
# COMPACT_ATOMS: atom_id res chain seq x y z
N MET A 1 -6.47 5.89 -21.35
CA MET A 1 -5.21 5.23 -20.98
C MET A 1 -5.19 5.16 -19.46
N ASN A 2 -5.08 3.97 -18.85
CA ASN A 2 -5.08 3.83 -17.39
C ASN A 2 -3.84 4.53 -16.82
N HIS A 3 -3.97 5.28 -15.73
CA HIS A 3 -2.87 6.02 -15.10
C HIS A 3 -1.65 5.11 -14.81
N LEU A 4 -1.90 3.87 -14.34
CA LEU A 4 -0.84 2.87 -14.14
C LEU A 4 -0.07 2.54 -15.43
N ALA A 5 -0.74 2.52 -16.58
CA ALA A 5 -0.08 2.28 -17.86
C ALA A 5 0.80 3.47 -18.29
N ALA A 6 0.44 4.70 -17.92
CA ALA A 6 1.28 5.87 -18.16
C ALA A 6 2.54 5.85 -17.27
N LEU A 7 2.40 5.47 -16.00
CA LEU A 7 3.53 5.27 -15.09
C LEU A 7 4.47 4.16 -15.59
N GLU A 8 3.92 3.03 -16.06
CA GLU A 8 4.69 1.94 -16.65
C GLU A 8 5.49 2.39 -17.88
N GLN A 9 4.87 3.16 -18.77
CA GLN A 9 5.54 3.67 -19.98
C GLN A 9 6.66 4.67 -19.69
N THR A 10 6.60 5.34 -18.55
CA THR A 10 7.69 6.22 -18.07
C THR A 10 8.75 5.46 -17.29
N GLY A 11 8.65 4.12 -17.19
CA GLY A 11 9.67 3.25 -16.61
C GLY A 11 9.47 2.92 -15.13
N HIS A 12 8.32 3.29 -14.53
CA HIS A 12 8.03 2.94 -13.15
C HIS A 12 7.81 1.43 -13.02
N ARG A 13 8.22 0.91 -11.86
CA ARG A 13 8.03 -0.49 -11.45
C ARG A 13 7.13 -0.52 -10.23
N PHE A 14 6.26 -1.52 -10.16
CA PHE A 14 5.25 -1.58 -9.10
C PHE A 14 5.62 -2.61 -8.04
N VAL A 15 5.25 -2.30 -6.80
CA VAL A 15 5.37 -3.20 -5.66
C VAL A 15 4.02 -3.28 -4.97
N ILE A 16 3.59 -4.49 -4.61
CA ILE A 16 2.48 -4.71 -3.67
C ILE A 16 2.91 -5.64 -2.55
N SER A 17 2.25 -5.53 -1.41
CA SER A 17 2.42 -6.50 -0.33
C SER A 17 1.46 -7.68 -0.50
N ASP A 18 1.78 -8.81 0.14
CA ASP A 18 0.83 -9.92 0.27
C ASP A 18 -0.46 -9.49 1.00
N LEU A 19 -0.40 -8.46 1.86
CA LEU A 19 -1.60 -7.88 2.48
C LEU A 19 -2.53 -7.25 1.42
N THR A 20 -1.98 -6.46 0.49
CA THR A 20 -2.76 -5.89 -0.63
C THR A 20 -3.41 -7.00 -1.44
N ARG A 21 -2.65 -8.07 -1.74
CA ARG A 21 -3.17 -9.24 -2.44
C ARG A 21 -4.32 -9.89 -1.67
N THR A 22 -4.18 -10.08 -0.36
CA THR A 22 -5.25 -10.63 0.50
C THR A 22 -6.50 -9.77 0.41
N GLU A 23 -6.40 -8.46 0.62
CA GLU A 23 -7.56 -7.55 0.62
C GLU A 23 -8.26 -7.49 -0.74
N CYS A 24 -7.50 -7.46 -1.84
CA CYS A 24 -8.05 -7.51 -3.20
C CYS A 24 -8.83 -8.80 -3.49
N LEU A 25 -8.42 -9.92 -2.89
CA LEU A 25 -9.02 -11.22 -3.16
C LEU A 25 -10.30 -11.48 -2.34
N VAL A 26 -10.45 -10.86 -1.16
CA VAL A 26 -11.64 -11.02 -0.30
C VAL A 26 -12.96 -10.84 -1.06
N PRO A 27 -13.21 -9.74 -1.80
CA PRO A 27 -14.51 -9.54 -2.44
C PRO A 27 -14.75 -10.44 -3.68
N VAL A 28 -13.71 -11.12 -4.17
CA VAL A 28 -13.80 -11.94 -5.39
C VAL A 28 -13.77 -13.43 -5.12
N PHE A 29 -13.53 -13.85 -3.88
CA PHE A 29 -13.77 -15.22 -3.44
C PHE A 29 -15.27 -15.43 -3.18
N GLY A 30 -16.01 -15.69 -4.26
CA GLY A 30 -17.43 -16.03 -4.21
C GLY A 30 -17.97 -16.48 -5.58
N PRO A 31 -19.15 -17.11 -5.62
CA PRO A 31 -19.79 -17.49 -6.87
C PRO A 31 -19.96 -16.30 -7.82
N GLY A 32 -19.79 -16.52 -9.13
CA GLY A 32 -19.98 -15.50 -10.17
C GLY A 32 -18.80 -14.55 -10.42
N ASN A 33 -17.74 -14.61 -9.60
CA ASN A 33 -16.59 -13.69 -9.72
C ASN A 33 -15.39 -14.25 -10.51
N GLY A 34 -15.56 -15.35 -11.25
CA GLY A 34 -14.46 -16.08 -11.89
C GLY A 34 -13.60 -15.21 -12.83
N GLN A 35 -14.22 -14.34 -13.63
CA GLN A 35 -13.48 -13.43 -14.51
C GLN A 35 -12.64 -12.43 -13.70
N ARG A 36 -13.25 -11.78 -12.70
CA ARG A 36 -12.56 -10.78 -11.86
C ARG A 36 -11.42 -11.41 -11.05
N LEU A 37 -11.61 -12.65 -10.57
CA LEU A 37 -10.55 -13.43 -9.93
C LEU A 37 -9.39 -13.68 -10.91
N SER A 38 -9.69 -14.11 -12.15
CA SER A 38 -8.66 -14.29 -13.19
C SER A 38 -7.92 -12.99 -13.51
N ASP A 39 -8.61 -11.85 -13.49
CA ASP A 39 -8.00 -10.55 -13.76
C ASP A 39 -7.03 -10.13 -12.64
N PHE A 40 -7.39 -10.37 -11.38
CA PHE A 40 -6.47 -10.18 -10.26
C PHE A 40 -5.24 -11.09 -10.35
N PHE A 41 -5.42 -12.38 -10.68
CA PHE A 41 -4.27 -13.28 -10.84
C PHE A 41 -3.35 -12.85 -11.97
N ARG A 42 -3.91 -12.40 -13.11
CA ARG A 42 -3.13 -11.86 -14.22
C ARG A 42 -2.33 -10.62 -13.80
N PHE A 43 -2.97 -9.70 -13.07
CA PHE A 43 -2.30 -8.51 -12.54
C PHE A 43 -1.16 -8.89 -11.57
N PHE A 44 -1.41 -9.78 -10.61
CA PHE A 44 -0.40 -10.20 -9.62
C PHE A 44 0.81 -10.94 -10.20
N HIS A 45 0.68 -11.50 -11.41
CA HIS A 45 1.76 -12.20 -12.13
C HIS A 45 2.32 -11.38 -13.29
N GLY A 46 1.95 -10.10 -13.40
CA GLY A 46 2.51 -9.19 -14.41
C GLY A 46 4.01 -8.98 -14.20
N ALA A 47 4.77 -8.95 -15.29
CA ALA A 47 6.24 -8.86 -15.24
C ALA A 47 6.79 -7.57 -14.59
N ASN A 48 5.98 -6.50 -14.56
CA ASN A 48 6.36 -5.22 -13.98
C ASN A 48 5.88 -5.02 -12.53
N LEU A 49 5.31 -6.06 -11.91
CA LEU A 49 4.83 -6.04 -10.54
C LEU A 49 5.63 -7.01 -9.68
N ARG A 50 6.22 -6.51 -8.58
CA ARG A 50 6.83 -7.33 -7.54
C ARG A 50 5.86 -7.48 -6.37
N THR A 51 5.53 -8.70 -5.97
CA THR A 51 4.85 -8.94 -4.69
C THR A 51 5.87 -9.25 -3.59
N ILE A 52 5.68 -8.67 -2.40
CA ILE A 52 6.54 -8.89 -1.24
C ILE A 52 5.75 -9.38 -0.03
N SER A 53 6.35 -10.24 0.77
CA SER A 53 5.80 -10.63 2.07
C SER A 53 6.12 -9.60 3.14
N LEU A 54 5.22 -9.47 4.13
CA LEU A 54 5.43 -8.56 5.25
C LEU A 54 6.54 -9.08 6.16
N THR A 55 7.53 -8.22 6.44
CA THR A 55 8.68 -8.55 7.29
C THR A 55 8.51 -8.02 8.70
N ALA A 56 9.34 -8.47 9.64
CA ALA A 56 9.36 -7.94 11.00
C ALA A 56 9.61 -6.41 11.04
N ALA A 57 10.48 -5.90 10.17
CA ALA A 57 10.76 -4.47 10.05
C ALA A 57 9.50 -3.67 9.66
N MET A 58 8.71 -4.17 8.72
CA MET A 58 7.44 -3.55 8.32
C MET A 58 6.44 -3.53 9.49
N HIS A 59 6.37 -4.59 10.29
CA HIS A 59 5.50 -4.61 11.47
C HIS A 59 5.94 -3.61 12.54
N ILE A 60 7.25 -3.49 12.80
CA ILE A 60 7.80 -2.51 13.73
C ILE A 60 7.49 -1.09 13.26
N ARG A 61 7.73 -0.80 11.97
CA ARG A 61 7.40 0.50 11.38
C ARG A 61 5.92 0.81 11.43
N ALA A 62 5.05 -0.15 11.12
CA ALA A 62 3.61 0.02 11.26
C ALA A 62 3.19 0.32 12.71
N GLY A 63 3.85 -0.32 13.69
CA GLY A 63 3.71 0.00 15.10
C GLY A 63 4.08 1.45 15.42
N ALA A 64 5.19 1.95 14.89
CA ALA A 64 5.63 3.34 15.06
C ALA A 64 4.65 4.34 14.43
N ILE A 65 4.19 4.07 13.20
CA ILE A 65 3.18 4.88 12.48
C ILE A 65 1.90 4.99 13.31
N ARG A 66 1.41 3.88 13.87
CA ARG A 66 0.17 3.85 14.67
C ARG A 66 0.33 4.45 16.06
N GLY A 67 1.49 4.21 16.66
CA GLY A 67 1.83 4.68 18.01
C GLY A 67 2.11 6.18 18.05
N GLY A 68 2.14 6.87 16.91
CA GLY A 68 2.38 8.30 16.82
C GLY A 68 3.74 8.68 17.40
N HIS A 69 4.78 7.86 17.18
CA HIS A 69 6.12 8.15 17.69
C HIS A 69 6.66 9.44 17.07
N THR A 70 6.50 10.55 17.80
CA THR A 70 7.20 11.81 17.59
C THR A 70 8.41 11.86 18.54
N TYR A 71 9.59 12.23 18.01
CA TYR A 71 10.73 12.64 18.82
C TYR A 71 10.32 13.83 19.74
N PRO A 72 10.99 14.03 20.90
CA PRO A 72 10.49 14.85 22.00
C PRO A 72 10.64 16.36 21.72
N ALA A 73 9.75 16.90 20.92
CA ALA A 73 9.35 18.30 20.95
C ALA A 73 8.04 18.40 20.16
N ILE A 74 7.03 19.11 20.70
CA ILE A 74 5.72 19.47 20.09
C ILE A 74 4.54 18.60 20.63
N PRO A 75 3.39 19.21 21.01
CA PRO A 75 2.44 18.67 22.01
C PRO A 75 1.29 17.84 21.38
N PRO A 76 0.26 17.46 22.17
CA PRO A 76 -0.18 16.07 22.31
C PRO A 76 -0.68 15.42 21.00
N ALA A 77 -0.30 14.15 20.82
CA ALA A 77 -0.74 13.31 19.72
C ALA A 77 -2.28 13.15 19.71
N GLN A 78 -2.91 13.28 18.53
CA GLN A 78 -4.17 12.59 18.27
C GLN A 78 -3.84 11.10 18.11
N PRO A 79 -4.28 10.22 19.03
CA PRO A 79 -3.98 8.81 18.90
C PRO A 79 -4.88 8.19 17.82
N ARG A 80 -4.26 7.46 16.89
CA ARG A 80 -4.85 6.66 15.79
C ARG A 80 -5.38 7.45 14.59
N ARG A 81 -4.47 7.96 13.75
CA ARG A 81 -4.82 8.38 12.39
C ARG A 81 -4.96 7.20 11.41
N TYR A 82 -4.26 6.08 11.67
CA TYR A 82 -4.16 4.96 10.73
C TYR A 82 -4.57 3.62 11.35
N GLY A 83 -5.37 2.85 10.59
CA GLY A 83 -5.67 1.46 10.91
C GLY A 83 -4.42 0.57 10.86
N LEU A 84 -4.53 -0.69 11.33
CA LEU A 84 -3.40 -1.62 11.24
C LEU A 84 -3.02 -1.90 9.78
N ALA A 85 -4.01 -2.13 8.93
CA ALA A 85 -3.79 -2.40 7.51
C ALA A 85 -3.12 -1.20 6.82
N ASP A 86 -3.67 0.01 6.99
CA ASP A 86 -3.10 1.25 6.45
C ASP A 86 -1.64 1.44 6.85
N ALA A 87 -1.34 1.26 8.14
CA ALA A 87 0.03 1.40 8.64
C ALA A 87 0.97 0.32 8.08
N LEU A 88 0.47 -0.91 7.84
CA LEU A 88 1.26 -1.97 7.21
C LEU A 88 1.49 -1.70 5.71
N HIS A 89 0.51 -1.15 4.99
CA HIS A 89 0.69 -0.76 3.59
C HIS A 89 1.75 0.34 3.44
N LEU A 90 1.65 1.39 4.26
CA LEU A 90 2.64 2.47 4.29
C LEU A 90 4.03 1.95 4.69
N ALA A 91 4.10 1.07 5.70
CA ALA A 91 5.35 0.48 6.12
C ALA A 91 5.97 -0.42 5.04
N ALA A 92 5.17 -1.20 4.33
CA ALA A 92 5.63 -2.05 3.24
C ALA A 92 6.19 -1.22 2.07
N ALA A 93 5.54 -0.11 1.72
CA ALA A 93 6.03 0.80 0.69
C ALA A 93 7.40 1.39 1.06
N ILE A 94 7.53 1.95 2.27
CA ILE A 94 8.79 2.54 2.76
C ILE A 94 9.91 1.49 2.84
N GLU A 95 9.68 0.37 3.53
CA GLU A 95 10.72 -0.64 3.76
C GLU A 95 11.14 -1.38 2.48
N SER A 96 10.30 -1.35 1.44
CA SER A 96 10.64 -1.94 0.14
C SER A 96 11.37 -0.99 -0.82
N GLY A 97 11.60 0.26 -0.37
CA GLY A 97 12.29 1.29 -1.13
C GLY A 97 11.44 1.91 -2.23
N CYS A 98 10.12 1.98 -2.06
CA CYS A 98 9.26 2.70 -3.00
C CYS A 98 9.41 4.21 -2.81
N ASP A 99 9.44 4.95 -3.92
CA ASP A 99 9.46 6.42 -3.89
C ASP A 99 8.04 7.02 -3.70
N VAL A 100 7.03 6.33 -4.24
CA VAL A 100 5.63 6.79 -4.25
C VAL A 100 4.70 5.69 -3.75
N PHE A 101 3.75 6.05 -2.90
CA PHE A 101 2.62 5.22 -2.48
C PHE A 101 1.35 5.64 -3.22
N LEU A 102 0.83 4.74 -4.07
CA LEU A 102 -0.40 4.97 -4.82
C LEU A 102 -1.62 4.52 -3.99
N THR A 103 -2.62 5.38 -3.83
CA THR A 103 -3.83 5.06 -3.08
C THR A 103 -5.03 5.84 -3.60
N ASN A 104 -6.24 5.32 -3.42
CA ASN A 104 -7.48 6.08 -3.60
C ASN A 104 -8.10 6.52 -2.26
N ASP A 105 -7.40 6.28 -1.13
CA ASP A 105 -7.83 6.69 0.20
C ASP A 105 -7.23 8.04 0.58
N ASN A 106 -8.08 9.07 0.58
CA ASN A 106 -7.72 10.44 0.95
C ASN A 106 -7.23 10.60 2.39
N GLN A 107 -7.50 9.63 3.28
CA GLN A 107 -6.97 9.66 4.65
C GLN A 107 -5.45 9.43 4.67
N LEU A 108 -4.94 8.68 3.69
CA LEU A 108 -3.51 8.39 3.54
C LEU A 108 -2.76 9.49 2.81
N ALA A 109 -3.44 10.35 2.03
CA ALA A 109 -2.83 11.45 1.26
C ALA A 109 -1.99 12.42 2.09
N ASN A 110 -2.23 12.49 3.41
CA ASN A 110 -1.53 13.38 4.33
C ASN A 110 -0.35 12.73 5.06
N PHE A 111 0.00 11.48 4.73
CA PHE A 111 1.15 10.81 5.30
C PHE A 111 2.43 11.36 4.67
N GLN A 112 3.42 11.75 5.50
CA GLN A 112 4.54 12.59 5.05
C GLN A 112 5.85 11.82 4.85
N ASP A 113 5.97 10.58 5.35
CA ASP A 113 7.24 9.83 5.32
C ASP A 113 7.52 9.18 3.95
N ILE A 114 6.56 9.24 3.01
CA ILE A 114 6.68 8.83 1.61
C ILE A 114 5.79 9.74 0.76
N THR A 115 6.16 9.98 -0.50
CA THR A 115 5.27 10.69 -1.42
C THR A 115 4.00 9.86 -1.63
N VAL A 116 2.84 10.43 -1.35
CA VAL A 116 1.55 9.79 -1.62
C VAL A 116 0.94 10.41 -2.86
N GLU A 117 0.52 9.58 -3.80
CA GLU A 117 -0.23 9.99 -4.98
C GLU A 117 -1.64 9.42 -4.89
N GLU A 118 -2.63 10.31 -4.86
CA GLU A 118 -4.04 9.95 -4.85
C GLU A 118 -4.49 9.63 -6.28
N LEU A 119 -4.96 8.41 -6.48
CA LEU A 119 -5.54 7.96 -7.73
C LEU A 119 -7.00 8.39 -7.84
N PRO A 120 -7.47 8.76 -9.05
CA PRO A 120 -8.85 9.22 -9.28
C PRO A 120 -9.91 8.13 -9.08
#